data_AF-A0A2R4N2J6-F1
#
_entry.id   AF-A0A2R4N2J6-F1
#
_cell.length_a   1.000
_cell.length_b   1.000
_cell.length_c   1.000
_cell.angle_alpha   90.00
_cell.angle_beta   90.00
_cell.angle_gamma   90.00
#
_symmetry.space_group_name_H-M   'P 1'
#
loop_
_entity.id
_entity.type
_entity.pdbx_description
1 polymer ?
#
loop_
_entity_poly.entity_id
_entity_poly.type
_entity_poly.pdbx_seq_one_letter_code
_entity_poly.pdbx_strand_id
1 'polypeptide(L)'
;MNKKKSALWDLERDLQQRILPLNAIAPWVLRVTEHKDKTGPVLIIKERLISENGKAEKGNLKDRGLLYGQALHRCLPVIRQIISPVCDTEGIPLELQRFFPATKITYRGNLPLNEEAGAKLALIFKLQERVREMDRVELIAWRVAKFSREEAAYWLSRATQYGETANRWAQAGMRIMLGGQPGDKGIEEMLIQLRKQ
;
A
#
# COMPACT_ATOMS: atom_id res chain seq x y z
N MET A 1 24.76 -10.00 25.57
CA MET A 1 24.28 -8.91 24.69
C MET A 1 22.84 -9.25 24.28
N ASN A 2 21.88 -8.33 24.48
CA ASN A 2 20.45 -8.63 24.48
C ASN A 2 19.87 -8.76 23.05
N LYS A 3 19.23 -9.90 22.69
CA LYS A 3 18.77 -10.22 21.32
C LYS A 3 17.93 -9.12 20.65
N LYS A 4 17.12 -8.38 21.44
CA LYS A 4 16.32 -7.24 20.95
C LYS A 4 17.14 -6.05 20.46
N LYS A 5 18.29 -5.77 21.11
CA LYS A 5 19.19 -4.70 20.67
C LYS A 5 19.86 -5.05 19.34
N SER A 6 20.30 -6.31 19.18
CA SER A 6 20.88 -6.78 17.91
C SER A 6 19.91 -6.60 16.75
N ALA A 7 18.67 -7.07 16.88
CA ALA A 7 17.68 -7.00 15.81
C ALA A 7 17.29 -5.57 15.38
N LEU A 8 17.36 -4.60 16.30
CA LEU A 8 17.14 -3.18 15.99
C LEU A 8 18.32 -2.58 15.22
N TRP A 9 19.54 -2.93 15.62
CA TRP A 9 20.76 -2.48 14.95
C TRP A 9 20.84 -3.04 13.52
N ASP A 10 20.45 -4.30 13.34
CA ASP A 10 20.39 -4.94 12.03
C ASP A 10 19.35 -4.23 11.13
N LEU A 11 18.18 -3.87 11.67
CA LEU A 11 17.14 -3.16 10.93
C LEU A 11 17.57 -1.74 10.51
N GLU A 12 18.23 -0.99 11.41
CA GLU A 12 18.74 0.35 11.11
C GLU A 12 19.84 0.29 10.03
N ARG A 13 20.72 -0.71 10.11
CA ARG A 13 21.75 -0.93 9.11
C ARG A 13 21.16 -1.27 7.75
N ASP A 14 20.22 -2.23 7.69
CA ASP A 14 19.52 -2.61 6.46
C ASP A 14 18.79 -1.41 5.84
N LEU A 15 18.14 -0.61 6.70
CA LEU A 15 17.47 0.62 6.28
C LEU A 15 18.45 1.57 5.57
N GLN A 16 19.58 1.89 6.21
CA GLN A 16 20.54 2.87 5.68
C GLN A 16 21.28 2.37 4.44
N GLN A 17 21.72 1.11 4.46
CA GLN A 17 22.65 0.59 3.44
C GLN A 17 21.93 0.01 2.22
N ARG A 18 20.75 -0.59 2.40
CA ARG A 18 20.05 -1.32 1.34
C ARG A 18 18.76 -0.63 0.90
N ILE A 19 17.93 -0.19 1.85
CA ILE A 19 16.57 0.28 1.53
C ILE A 19 16.54 1.74 1.08
N LEU A 20 17.14 2.65 1.85
CA LEU A 20 17.08 4.09 1.56
C LEU A 20 17.66 4.48 0.19
N PRO A 21 18.80 3.92 -0.28
CA PRO A 21 19.33 4.23 -1.61
C PRO A 21 18.34 3.94 -2.75
N LEU A 22 17.49 2.90 -2.60
CA LEU A 22 16.53 2.50 -3.62
C LEU A 22 15.36 3.50 -3.77
N ASN A 23 15.09 4.35 -2.77
CA ASN A 23 14.04 5.37 -2.86
C ASN A 23 14.26 6.37 -4.02
N ALA A 24 15.50 6.54 -4.49
CA ALA A 24 15.81 7.43 -5.60
C ALA A 24 15.35 6.87 -6.95
N ILE A 25 15.31 5.53 -7.09
CA ILE A 25 15.04 4.84 -8.36
C ILE A 25 13.73 4.06 -8.37
N ALA A 26 13.18 3.74 -7.20
CA ALA A 26 11.95 2.96 -7.10
C ALA A 26 10.78 3.65 -7.83
N PRO A 27 9.98 2.90 -8.63
CA PRO A 27 8.83 3.45 -9.34
C PRO A 27 7.74 3.93 -8.38
N TRP A 28 7.67 3.33 -7.19
CA TRP A 28 6.72 3.68 -6.16
C TRP A 28 7.41 3.89 -4.81
N VAL A 29 6.85 4.76 -3.99
CA VAL A 29 7.33 5.05 -2.64
C VAL A 29 6.16 5.06 -1.67
N LEU A 30 6.25 4.26 -0.61
CA LEU A 30 5.36 4.32 0.55
C LEU A 30 5.98 5.22 1.62
N ARG A 31 5.41 6.41 1.79
CA ARG A 31 5.82 7.32 2.86
C ARG A 31 5.00 7.05 4.12
N VAL A 32 5.70 6.88 5.24
CA VAL A 32 5.12 6.81 6.58
C VAL A 32 5.40 8.13 7.29
N THR A 33 4.36 8.84 7.71
CA THR A 33 4.47 10.17 8.33
C THR A 33 3.42 10.39 9.41
N GLU A 34 3.43 11.56 10.04
CA GLU A 34 2.42 12.02 11.01
C GLU A 34 1.89 13.37 10.54
N HIS A 35 0.58 13.56 10.69
CA HIS A 35 -0.05 14.83 10.38
C HIS A 35 -0.76 15.37 11.61
N LYS A 36 -0.73 16.69 11.81
CA LYS A 36 -1.33 17.35 12.99
C LYS A 36 -2.84 17.11 13.11
N ASP A 37 -3.53 16.91 11.99
CA ASP A 37 -4.97 16.67 11.89
C ASP A 37 -5.37 15.19 12.00
N LYS A 38 -4.41 14.26 12.15
CA LYS A 38 -4.68 12.81 12.12
C LYS A 38 -4.04 12.09 13.29
N THR A 39 -4.82 11.22 13.93
CA THR A 39 -4.31 10.38 15.01
C THR A 39 -3.51 9.20 14.44
N GLY A 40 -2.23 9.13 14.81
CA GLY A 40 -1.35 8.01 14.45
C GLY A 40 -0.68 8.16 13.08
N PRO A 41 -0.06 7.07 12.58
CA PRO A 41 0.68 7.09 11.33
C PRO A 41 -0.24 7.30 10.13
N VAL A 42 0.24 8.08 9.17
CA VAL A 42 -0.37 8.31 7.86
C VAL A 42 0.53 7.67 6.82
N LEU A 43 -0.03 6.74 6.04
CA LEU A 43 0.63 6.19 4.87
C LEU A 43 0.24 7.00 3.64
N ILE A 44 1.22 7.39 2.84
CA ILE A 44 1.01 8.08 1.56
C ILE A 44 1.70 7.26 0.49
N ILE A 45 0.94 6.82 -0.50
CA ILE A 45 1.49 6.11 -1.66
C ILE A 45 1.79 7.12 -2.76
N LYS A 46 3.02 7.10 -3.25
CA LYS A 46 3.53 8.02 -4.26
C LYS A 46 4.05 7.23 -5.45
N GLU A 47 3.71 7.70 -6.64
CA GLU A 47 4.21 7.16 -7.90
C GLU A 47 5.24 8.10 -8.48
N ARG A 48 6.31 7.55 -9.05
CA ARG A 48 7.28 8.32 -9.81
C ARG A 48 6.76 8.53 -11.22
N LEU A 49 6.70 9.80 -11.63
CA LEU A 49 6.38 10.14 -13.00
C LEU A 49 7.61 9.87 -13.89
N ILE A 50 7.38 9.15 -14.99
CA ILE A 50 8.36 8.99 -16.06
C ILE A 50 8.15 10.17 -17.01
N SER A 51 9.22 10.88 -17.36
CA SER A 51 9.18 11.97 -18.35
C SER A 51 8.91 11.42 -19.75
N GLU A 52 8.41 12.25 -20.65
CA GLU A 52 8.13 11.88 -22.06
C GLU A 52 9.35 11.29 -22.78
N ASN A 53 10.56 11.61 -22.31
CA ASN A 53 11.83 11.06 -22.82
C ASN A 53 12.19 9.67 -22.27
N GLY A 54 11.27 8.97 -21.60
CA GLY A 54 11.47 7.62 -21.06
C GLY A 54 12.44 7.54 -19.86
N LYS A 55 12.96 8.68 -19.39
CA LYS A 55 13.80 8.77 -18.20
C LYS A 55 12.95 9.16 -17.00
N ALA A 56 13.14 8.44 -15.90
CA ALA A 56 12.58 8.83 -14.61
C ALA A 56 13.16 10.21 -14.22
N GLU A 57 12.31 11.22 -14.10
CA GLU A 57 12.73 12.50 -13.56
C GLU A 57 13.00 12.35 -12.07
N LYS A 58 14.25 12.56 -11.66
CA LYS A 58 14.63 12.63 -10.24
C LYS A 58 13.82 13.75 -9.59
N GLY A 59 12.85 13.38 -8.74
CA GLY A 59 12.11 14.32 -7.89
C GLY A 59 10.61 14.39 -8.11
N ASN A 60 10.06 13.89 -9.23
CA ASN A 60 8.63 14.00 -9.52
C ASN A 60 7.85 12.79 -8.98
N LEU A 61 7.66 12.76 -7.65
CA LEU A 61 6.73 11.85 -6.98
C LEU A 61 5.34 12.47 -6.92
N LYS A 62 4.35 11.83 -7.54
CA LYS A 62 2.94 12.20 -7.50
C LYS A 62 2.21 11.42 -6.41
N ASP A 63 1.49 12.13 -5.55
CA ASP A 63 0.65 11.51 -4.53
C ASP A 63 -0.53 10.79 -5.20
N ARG A 64 -0.69 9.49 -4.89
CA ARG A 64 -1.74 8.63 -5.46
C ARG A 64 -2.81 8.22 -4.45
N GLY A 65 -2.59 8.47 -3.17
CA GLY A 65 -3.58 8.24 -2.12
C GLY A 65 -2.95 8.24 -0.74
N LEU A 66 -3.80 8.14 0.28
CA LEU A 66 -3.36 8.01 1.67
C LEU A 66 -4.26 7.06 2.46
N LEU A 67 -3.71 6.47 3.52
CA LEU A 67 -4.40 5.56 4.42
C LEU A 67 -3.98 5.82 5.87
N TYR A 68 -4.93 5.93 6.78
CA TYR A 68 -4.70 6.22 8.20
C TYR A 68 -5.87 5.73 9.06
N GLY A 69 -5.73 5.82 10.38
CA GLY A 69 -6.81 5.51 11.33
C GLY A 69 -7.30 4.05 11.24
N GLN A 70 -8.62 3.86 11.35
CA GLN A 70 -9.23 2.53 11.35
C GLN A 70 -9.03 1.76 10.04
N ALA A 71 -9.07 2.46 8.89
CA ALA A 71 -8.81 1.84 7.60
C ALA A 71 -7.37 1.29 7.52
N LEU A 72 -6.39 2.03 8.05
CA LEU A 72 -5.01 1.54 8.16
C LEU A 72 -4.91 0.31 9.08
N HIS A 73 -5.53 0.37 10.26
CA HIS A 73 -5.51 -0.76 11.19
C HIS A 73 -6.09 -2.03 10.56
N ARG A 74 -7.21 -1.90 9.86
CA ARG A 74 -7.90 -3.01 9.18
C ARG A 74 -7.11 -3.58 8.02
N CYS A 75 -6.48 -2.73 7.22
CA CYS A 75 -5.68 -3.18 6.07
C CYS A 75 -4.24 -3.57 6.44
N LEU A 76 -3.79 -3.38 7.68
CA LEU A 76 -2.39 -3.61 8.07
C LEU A 76 -1.88 -5.03 7.73
N PRO A 77 -2.63 -6.13 7.99
CA PRO A 77 -2.20 -7.47 7.60
C PRO A 77 -1.99 -7.60 6.09
N VAL A 78 -2.91 -7.02 5.30
CA VAL A 78 -2.85 -7.04 3.83
C VAL A 78 -1.68 -6.22 3.31
N ILE A 79 -1.45 -5.02 3.87
CA ILE A 79 -0.31 -4.17 3.50
C ILE A 79 0.99 -4.92 3.73
N ARG A 80 1.14 -5.59 4.89
CA ARG A 80 2.31 -6.42 5.19
C ARG A 80 2.50 -7.52 4.13
N GLN A 81 1.42 -8.19 3.73
CA GLN A 81 1.49 -9.22 2.68
C GLN A 81 1.93 -8.64 1.33
N ILE A 82 1.41 -7.48 0.93
CA ILE A 82 1.74 -6.84 -0.36
C ILE A 82 3.21 -6.38 -0.41
N ILE A 83 3.76 -5.87 0.70
CA ILE A 83 5.13 -5.36 0.73
C ILE A 83 6.18 -6.43 1.06
N SER A 84 5.78 -7.57 1.61
CA SER A 84 6.69 -8.66 1.96
C SER A 84 7.50 -9.23 0.79
N PRO A 85 6.97 -9.40 -0.43
CA PRO A 85 7.73 -9.91 -1.57
C PRO A 85 8.56 -8.84 -2.29
N VAL A 86 8.63 -7.60 -1.78
CA VAL A 86 9.44 -6.56 -2.42
C VAL A 86 10.92 -6.85 -2.22
N CYS A 87 11.64 -6.92 -3.34
CA CYS A 87 13.08 -7.14 -3.40
C CYS A 87 13.82 -5.92 -3.95
N ASP A 88 15.14 -5.91 -3.76
CA ASP A 88 16.04 -5.04 -4.51
C ASP A 88 16.22 -5.50 -5.97
N THR A 89 17.08 -4.79 -6.71
CA THR A 89 17.35 -5.06 -8.13
C THR A 89 18.01 -6.42 -8.38
N GLU A 90 18.61 -7.04 -7.35
CA GLU A 90 19.22 -8.36 -7.43
C GLU A 90 18.26 -9.48 -7.00
N GLY A 91 17.00 -9.13 -6.69
CA GLY A 91 15.99 -10.08 -6.26
C GLY A 91 16.10 -10.46 -4.77
N ILE A 92 16.93 -9.76 -3.99
CA ILE A 92 17.06 -10.04 -2.55
C ILE A 92 15.94 -9.33 -1.79
N PRO A 93 15.18 -10.03 -0.93
CA PRO A 93 14.12 -9.41 -0.14
C PRO A 93 14.60 -8.21 0.69
N LEU A 94 13.77 -7.15 0.71
CA LEU A 94 13.98 -5.95 1.53
C LEU A 94 13.33 -6.04 2.92
N GLU A 95 12.50 -7.08 3.15
CA GLU A 95 11.80 -7.32 4.41
C GLU A 95 11.00 -6.11 4.94
N LEU A 96 10.37 -5.34 4.05
CA LEU A 96 9.68 -4.09 4.38
C LEU A 96 8.57 -4.26 5.43
N GLN A 97 7.99 -5.45 5.55
CA GLN A 97 7.01 -5.82 6.58
C GLN A 97 7.54 -5.65 8.01
N ARG A 98 8.87 -5.63 8.22
CA ARG A 98 9.49 -5.38 9.54
C ARG A 98 9.20 -3.98 10.07
N PHE A 99 8.94 -2.99 9.19
CA PHE A 99 8.58 -1.62 9.57
C PHE A 99 7.10 -1.45 9.96
N PHE A 100 6.28 -2.49 9.76
CA PHE A 100 4.83 -2.46 9.97
C PHE A 100 4.36 -3.47 11.01
N PRO A 101 4.90 -3.49 12.25
CA PRO A 101 4.51 -4.49 13.25
C PRO A 101 3.02 -4.40 13.56
N ALA A 102 2.40 -5.52 13.94
CA ALA A 102 0.97 -5.60 14.23
C ALA A 102 0.50 -4.68 15.38
N THR A 103 1.42 -4.23 16.24
CA THR A 103 1.12 -3.39 17.40
C THR A 103 1.13 -1.90 17.05
N LYS A 104 2.29 -1.35 16.67
CA LYS A 104 2.47 0.09 16.43
C LYS A 104 3.56 0.38 15.41
N ILE A 105 3.20 1.10 14.35
CA ILE A 105 4.15 1.59 13.34
C ILE A 105 4.90 2.80 13.92
N THR A 106 6.18 2.60 14.24
CA THR A 106 7.08 3.66 14.76
C THR A 106 7.93 4.31 13.67
N TYR A 107 8.19 3.59 12.57
CA TYR A 107 9.00 4.10 11.45
C TYR A 107 8.40 5.35 10.83
N ARG A 108 9.23 6.34 10.50
CA ARG A 108 8.86 7.55 9.75
C ARG A 108 9.90 7.75 8.65
N GLY A 109 9.44 7.86 7.42
CA GLY A 109 10.33 7.91 6.25
C GLY A 109 9.69 7.30 5.01
N ASN A 110 10.51 7.08 4.00
CA ASN A 110 10.11 6.53 2.71
C ASN A 110 10.58 5.08 2.58
N LEU A 111 9.72 4.21 2.05
CA LEU A 111 10.08 2.84 1.68
C LEU A 111 9.88 2.65 0.18
N PRO A 112 10.86 2.05 -0.52
CA PRO A 112 10.78 1.80 -1.96
C PRO A 112 9.80 0.66 -2.21
N LEU A 113 9.03 0.76 -3.29
CA LEU A 113 8.14 -0.29 -3.75
C LEU A 113 8.38 -0.56 -5.23
N ASN A 114 8.19 -1.82 -5.63
CA ASN A 114 8.13 -2.19 -7.04
C ASN A 114 6.76 -1.82 -7.64
N GLU A 115 6.61 -2.01 -8.95
CA GLU A 115 5.38 -1.68 -9.69
C GLU A 115 4.13 -2.38 -9.12
N GLU A 116 4.23 -3.67 -8.81
CA GLU A 116 3.10 -4.45 -8.33
C GLU A 116 2.62 -3.99 -6.95
N ALA A 117 3.53 -3.89 -5.98
CA ALA A 117 3.18 -3.46 -4.64
C ALA A 117 2.66 -2.02 -4.63
N GLY A 118 3.28 -1.15 -5.43
CA GLY A 118 2.86 0.23 -5.63
C GLY A 118 1.44 0.34 -6.18
N ALA A 119 1.16 -0.34 -7.29
CA ALA A 119 -0.15 -0.33 -7.93
C ALA A 119 -1.25 -0.90 -7.02
N LYS A 120 -0.99 -2.03 -6.34
CA LYS A 120 -1.93 -2.63 -5.38
C LYS A 120 -2.27 -1.67 -4.24
N LEU A 121 -1.25 -1.08 -3.60
CA LEU A 121 -1.49 -0.15 -2.50
C LEU A 121 -2.19 1.14 -2.96
N ALA A 122 -1.82 1.68 -4.11
CA ALA A 122 -2.49 2.84 -4.70
C ALA A 122 -3.97 2.55 -4.96
N LEU A 123 -4.29 1.38 -5.51
CA LEU A 123 -5.66 0.97 -5.75
C LEU A 123 -6.45 0.81 -4.44
N ILE A 124 -5.88 0.17 -3.42
CA ILE A 124 -6.51 0.06 -2.09
C ILE A 124 -6.78 1.44 -1.50
N PHE A 125 -5.78 2.33 -1.51
CA PHE A 125 -5.88 3.66 -0.92
C PHE A 125 -6.93 4.50 -1.63
N LYS A 126 -7.13 4.28 -2.93
CA LYS A 126 -8.16 4.94 -3.72
C LYS A 126 -9.56 4.36 -3.48
N LEU A 127 -9.68 3.04 -3.44
CA LEU A 127 -10.99 2.38 -3.33
C LEU A 127 -11.59 2.49 -1.93
N GLN A 128 -10.79 2.55 -0.87
CA GLN A 128 -11.30 2.75 0.49
C GLN A 128 -11.94 4.14 0.69
N GLU A 129 -11.57 5.13 -0.14
CA GLU A 129 -12.17 6.47 -0.05
C GLU A 129 -13.71 6.37 -0.12
N ARG A 130 -14.38 7.06 0.81
CA ARG A 130 -15.86 7.11 0.91
C ARG A 130 -16.53 5.78 1.28
N VAL A 131 -15.77 4.74 1.66
CA VAL A 131 -16.32 3.50 2.22
C VAL A 131 -16.35 3.62 3.75
N ARG A 132 -17.55 3.56 4.34
CA ARG A 132 -17.73 3.69 5.80
C ARG A 132 -17.58 2.36 6.54
N GLU A 133 -17.94 1.27 5.88
CA GLU A 133 -17.92 -0.08 6.45
C GLU A 133 -16.50 -0.65 6.38
N MET A 134 -15.87 -0.82 7.54
CA MET A 134 -14.47 -1.23 7.62
C MET A 134 -14.22 -2.66 7.17
N ASP A 135 -15.21 -3.54 7.31
CA ASP A 135 -15.11 -4.90 6.79
C ASP A 135 -15.09 -4.91 5.25
N ARG A 136 -15.80 -3.98 4.61
CA ARG A 136 -15.71 -3.79 3.15
C ARG A 136 -14.35 -3.25 2.73
N VAL A 137 -13.80 -2.30 3.47
CA VAL A 137 -12.44 -1.78 3.24
C VAL A 137 -11.41 -2.92 3.34
N GLU A 138 -11.52 -3.77 4.35
CA GLU A 138 -10.65 -4.92 4.55
C GLU A 138 -10.80 -5.95 3.42
N LEU A 139 -12.03 -6.28 3.02
CA LEU A 139 -12.30 -7.24 1.95
C LEU A 139 -11.76 -6.77 0.60
N ILE A 140 -11.95 -5.47 0.28
CA ILE A 140 -11.35 -4.84 -0.90
C ILE A 140 -9.83 -5.04 -0.88
N ALA A 141 -9.19 -4.76 0.25
CA ALA A 141 -7.75 -4.89 0.38
C ALA A 141 -7.29 -6.33 0.11
N TRP A 142 -7.91 -7.33 0.76
CA TRP A 142 -7.58 -8.74 0.56
C TRP A 142 -7.73 -9.18 -0.90
N ARG A 143 -8.80 -8.76 -1.58
CA ARG A 143 -9.01 -9.13 -2.99
C ARG A 143 -8.01 -8.43 -3.91
N VAL A 144 -7.70 -7.15 -3.70
CA VAL A 144 -6.66 -6.45 -4.46
C VAL A 144 -5.29 -7.07 -4.24
N ALA A 145 -4.98 -7.58 -3.04
CA ALA A 145 -3.70 -8.25 -2.77
C ALA A 145 -3.48 -9.50 -3.66
N LYS A 146 -4.56 -10.15 -4.12
CA LYS A 146 -4.52 -11.32 -4.99
C LYS A 146 -4.39 -10.98 -6.48
N PHE A 147 -4.53 -9.72 -6.88
CA PHE A 147 -4.37 -9.31 -8.28
C PHE A 147 -2.95 -9.62 -8.78
N SER A 148 -2.80 -9.92 -10.05
CA SER A 148 -1.49 -9.88 -10.71
C SER A 148 -0.97 -8.44 -10.78
N ARG A 149 0.29 -8.27 -11.19
CA ARG A 149 0.87 -6.97 -11.51
C ARG A 149 0.05 -6.23 -12.56
N GLU A 150 -0.32 -6.91 -13.63
CA GLU A 150 -1.06 -6.38 -14.78
C GLU A 150 -2.47 -5.98 -14.38
N GLU A 151 -3.16 -6.83 -13.60
CA GLU A 151 -4.51 -6.53 -13.11
C GLU A 151 -4.52 -5.29 -12.21
N ALA A 152 -3.57 -5.21 -11.27
CA ALA A 152 -3.45 -4.05 -10.38
C ALA A 152 -3.20 -2.76 -11.17
N ALA A 153 -2.28 -2.78 -12.13
CA ALA A 153 -1.98 -1.63 -12.99
C ALA A 153 -3.18 -1.24 -13.86
N TYR A 154 -3.83 -2.21 -14.50
CA TYR A 154 -5.01 -1.99 -15.34
C TYR A 154 -6.14 -1.33 -14.55
N TRP A 155 -6.52 -1.91 -13.41
CA TRP A 155 -7.61 -1.39 -12.60
C TRP A 155 -7.29 -0.01 -12.00
N LEU A 156 -6.03 0.23 -11.61
CA LEU A 156 -5.60 1.55 -11.15
C LEU A 156 -5.71 2.61 -12.26
N SER A 157 -5.32 2.27 -13.50
CA SER A 157 -5.49 3.15 -14.66
C SER A 157 -6.97 3.48 -14.87
N ARG A 158 -7.86 2.46 -14.89
CA ARG A 158 -9.32 2.66 -15.03
C ARG A 158 -9.90 3.55 -13.93
N ALA A 159 -9.37 3.47 -12.71
CA ALA A 159 -9.85 4.25 -11.57
C ALA A 159 -9.32 5.69 -11.54
N THR A 160 -8.28 6.04 -12.32
CA THR A 160 -7.57 7.31 -12.14
C THR A 160 -7.23 8.10 -13.41
N GLN A 161 -7.31 7.51 -14.62
CA GLN A 161 -6.77 8.12 -15.85
C GLN A 161 -7.81 8.52 -16.91
N TYR A 162 -9.10 8.25 -16.71
CA TYR A 162 -10.13 8.41 -17.76
C TYR A 162 -11.09 9.59 -17.53
N GLY A 163 -10.65 10.61 -16.78
CA GLY A 163 -11.48 11.77 -16.42
C GLY A 163 -12.40 11.52 -15.23
N GLU A 164 -12.89 12.60 -14.61
CA GLU A 164 -13.53 12.53 -13.28
C GLU A 164 -14.74 11.60 -13.23
N THR A 165 -15.67 11.72 -14.17
CA THR A 165 -16.89 10.91 -14.18
C THR A 165 -16.61 9.43 -14.39
N ALA A 166 -15.80 9.07 -15.40
CA ALA A 166 -15.46 7.68 -15.67
C ALA A 166 -14.67 7.05 -14.51
N ASN A 167 -13.72 7.80 -13.93
CA ASN A 167 -12.98 7.38 -12.75
C ASN A 167 -13.91 7.10 -11.55
N ARG A 168 -14.88 7.99 -11.29
CA ARG A 168 -15.86 7.80 -10.20
C ARG A 168 -16.71 6.54 -10.42
N TRP A 169 -17.16 6.30 -11.66
CA TRP A 169 -17.94 5.11 -11.99
C TRP A 169 -17.12 3.83 -11.83
N ALA A 170 -15.89 3.81 -12.34
CA ALA A 170 -14.98 2.68 -12.16
C ALA A 170 -14.74 2.39 -10.68
N GLN A 171 -14.43 3.40 -9.88
CA GLN A 171 -14.24 3.25 -8.43
C GLN A 171 -15.51 2.72 -7.74
N ALA A 172 -16.70 3.23 -8.09
CA ALA A 172 -17.96 2.76 -7.51
C ALA A 172 -18.24 1.28 -7.86
N GLY A 173 -18.10 0.91 -9.14
CA GLY A 173 -18.26 -0.47 -9.59
C GLY A 173 -17.26 -1.42 -8.91
N MET A 174 -16.00 -1.01 -8.82
CA MET A 174 -14.97 -1.80 -8.16
C MET A 174 -15.21 -1.98 -6.65
N ARG A 175 -15.68 -0.96 -5.94
CA ARG A 175 -16.04 -1.08 -4.52
C ARG A 175 -17.14 -2.12 -4.30
N ILE A 176 -18.10 -2.21 -5.22
CA ILE A 176 -19.16 -3.22 -5.17
C ILE A 176 -18.59 -4.61 -5.52
N MET A 177 -17.86 -4.73 -6.63
CA MET A 177 -17.29 -5.99 -7.09
C MET A 177 -16.33 -6.62 -6.07
N LEU A 178 -15.50 -5.80 -5.42
CA LEU A 178 -14.46 -6.25 -4.50
C LEU A 178 -14.90 -6.24 -3.04
N GLY A 179 -15.75 -5.31 -2.64
CA GLY A 179 -16.17 -5.13 -1.25
C GLY A 179 -17.60 -5.57 -0.96
N GLY A 180 -18.32 -6.13 -1.93
CA GLY A 180 -19.74 -6.45 -1.79
C GLY A 180 -20.64 -5.22 -1.73
N GLN A 181 -21.94 -5.45 -1.58
CA GLN A 181 -22.93 -4.39 -1.37
C GLN A 181 -22.87 -3.88 0.09
N PRO A 182 -23.19 -2.61 0.35
CA PRO A 182 -23.36 -2.11 1.72
C PRO A 182 -24.38 -2.96 2.50
N GLY A 183 -24.04 -3.33 3.74
CA GLY A 183 -24.92 -4.10 4.63
C GLY A 183 -25.05 -5.59 4.32
N ASP A 184 -24.26 -6.13 3.38
CA ASP A 184 -24.26 -7.55 3.06
C ASP A 184 -23.56 -8.37 4.15
N LYS A 185 -24.31 -9.28 4.80
CA LYS A 185 -23.79 -10.13 5.87
C LYS A 185 -22.74 -11.14 5.39
N GLY A 186 -22.74 -11.48 4.10
CA GLY A 186 -21.76 -12.41 3.53
C GLY A 186 -20.32 -11.88 3.55
N ILE A 187 -20.14 -10.57 3.75
CA ILE A 187 -18.81 -9.94 3.87
C ILE A 187 -18.05 -10.49 5.08
N GLU A 188 -18.72 -10.62 6.24
CA GLU A 188 -18.07 -11.09 7.47
C GLU A 188 -17.64 -12.56 7.34
N GLU A 189 -18.49 -13.40 6.76
CA GLU A 189 -18.20 -14.82 6.50
C GLU A 189 -16.96 -14.99 5.60
N MET A 190 -16.88 -14.20 4.53
CA MET A 190 -15.71 -14.19 3.64
C MET A 190 -14.44 -13.73 4.37
N LEU A 191 -14.53 -12.69 5.19
CA LEU A 191 -13.38 -12.20 5.95
C LEU A 191 -12.87 -13.23 6.96
N ILE A 192 -13.75 -13.99 7.59
CA ILE A 192 -13.36 -15.08 8.50
C ILE A 192 -12.49 -16.11 7.75
N GLN A 193 -12.81 -16.43 6.50
CA GLN A 193 -12.01 -17.35 5.69
C GLN A 193 -10.66 -16.75 5.29
N LEU A 194 -10.65 -15.47 4.91
CA LEU A 194 -9.43 -14.77 4.48
C LEU A 194 -8.43 -14.54 5.62
N ARG A 195 -8.92 -14.25 6.84
CA ARG A 195 -8.07 -14.04 8.02
C ARG A 195 -7.40 -15.30 8.55
N LYS A 196 -7.83 -16.49 8.11
CA LYS A 196 -7.26 -17.79 8.48
C LYS A 196 -6.09 -18.22 7.58
N GLN A 197 -5.85 -17.51 6.47
CA GLN A 197 -4.72 -17.75 5.57
C GLN A 197 -3.46 -17.05 6.09
#